data_AF-A0A0D1JY02-F1
#
_entry.id   AF-A0A0D1JY02-F1
#
_cell.length_a   1.000
_cell.length_b   1.000
_cell.length_c   1.000
_cell.angle_alpha   90.00
_cell.angle_beta   90.00
_cell.angle_gamma   90.00
#
_symmetry.space_group_name_H-M   'P 1'
#
loop_
_entity.id
_entity.type
_entity.pdbx_description
1 polymer ?
#
loop_
_entity_poly.entity_id
_entity_poly.type
_entity_poly.pdbx_seq_one_letter_code
_entity_poly.pdbx_strand_id
1 'polypeptide(L)'
;MALAALVMPAAAFVAAGTAAHTGATATEVDVCCAQVVLAEPTALHPGSLIVAEAAESSRAMVRSIALPVGVAAERGLQIDTILAERAVSAAFPEIHTMTGVRPDSLRWHPEGLALDVMVPDYGSSAGKALGDRILSYVLANARRFDLNHVIWRQVIYYPDGTAHRMPDYGGPDANHYTHVHISTNGGGYPTGNEAYLVSASGPTLVKSGTVNAIFVSAH
;
A
#
# COMPACT_ATOMS: atom_id res chain seq x y z
N MET A 1 -9.27 33.51 -51.60
CA MET A 1 -10.32 33.26 -52.61
C MET A 1 -10.39 31.76 -52.80
N ALA A 2 -11.49 31.02 -52.61
CA ALA A 2 -12.92 31.32 -52.76
C ALA A 2 -13.79 30.76 -51.62
N LEU A 3 -15.05 31.19 -51.60
CA LEU A 3 -16.10 31.10 -50.58
C LEU A 3 -17.34 30.40 -51.19
N ALA A 4 -18.10 29.60 -50.43
CA ALA A 4 -19.56 29.31 -50.51
C ALA A 4 -19.89 28.07 -49.61
N ALA A 5 -20.71 28.04 -48.55
CA ALA A 5 -22.13 28.43 -48.32
C ALA A 5 -23.10 27.69 -49.28
N LEU A 6 -24.24 27.07 -48.93
CA LEU A 6 -25.12 27.00 -47.75
C LEU A 6 -26.20 25.89 -48.02
N VAL A 7 -27.05 25.60 -47.02
CA VAL A 7 -28.47 25.11 -47.10
C VAL A 7 -28.78 23.60 -46.85
N MET A 8 -29.52 23.36 -45.75
CA MET A 8 -30.43 22.24 -45.45
C MET A 8 -31.89 22.62 -45.79
N PRO A 9 -32.83 21.66 -45.98
CA PRO A 9 -33.95 21.51 -45.01
C PRO A 9 -34.44 20.03 -44.82
N ALA A 10 -34.73 19.58 -43.58
CA ALA A 10 -36.04 19.50 -42.86
C ALA A 10 -36.93 18.26 -43.20
N ALA A 11 -37.12 17.35 -42.23
CA ALA A 11 -38.37 17.06 -41.45
C ALA A 11 -39.12 15.80 -41.97
N ALA A 12 -39.53 14.84 -41.13
CA ALA A 12 -40.86 14.76 -40.51
C ALA A 12 -41.04 13.39 -39.77
N PHE A 13 -41.39 13.36 -38.47
CA PHE A 13 -42.70 12.96 -37.85
C PHE A 13 -42.84 11.44 -37.53
N VAL A 14 -43.48 10.87 -36.50
CA VAL A 14 -44.37 11.15 -35.32
C VAL A 14 -44.33 9.83 -34.49
N ALA A 15 -44.39 9.73 -33.16
CA ALA A 15 -45.60 9.89 -32.34
C ALA A 15 -45.29 9.80 -30.84
N ALA A 16 -45.92 10.69 -30.07
CA ALA A 16 -46.17 10.52 -28.65
C ALA A 16 -47.53 9.83 -28.44
N GLY A 17 -47.62 8.94 -27.45
CA GLY A 17 -48.87 8.38 -26.94
C GLY A 17 -48.85 8.35 -25.41
N THR A 18 -49.83 9.00 -24.81
CA THR A 18 -50.01 9.21 -23.36
C THR A 18 -51.10 8.32 -22.76
N ALA A 19 -50.98 8.12 -21.44
CA ALA A 19 -52.01 7.72 -20.43
C ALA A 19 -52.35 6.22 -20.35
N ALA A 20 -52.63 5.60 -19.21
CA ALA A 20 -52.47 5.87 -17.77
C ALA A 20 -52.90 4.56 -17.05
N HIS A 21 -52.44 4.29 -15.82
CA HIS A 21 -53.27 3.77 -14.72
C HIS A 21 -52.50 3.72 -13.37
N THR A 22 -52.85 4.67 -12.50
CA THR A 22 -53.18 4.54 -11.07
C THR A 22 -52.63 3.35 -10.25
N GLY A 23 -51.72 3.66 -9.33
CA GLY A 23 -51.97 3.65 -7.88
C GLY A 23 -52.01 2.31 -7.12
N ALA A 24 -50.97 2.08 -6.30
CA ALA A 24 -51.12 1.51 -4.96
C ALA A 24 -49.96 2.00 -4.07
N THR A 25 -50.31 2.74 -3.02
CA THR A 25 -49.45 3.15 -1.90
C THR A 25 -49.24 1.98 -0.94
N ALA A 26 -48.01 1.71 -0.49
CA ALA A 26 -47.77 1.09 0.82
C ALA A 26 -46.35 1.37 1.34
N THR A 27 -46.31 2.33 2.27
CA THR A 27 -45.55 2.34 3.53
C THR A 27 -44.02 2.28 3.50
N GLU A 28 -43.44 3.46 3.75
CA GLU A 28 -42.40 3.70 4.75
C GLU A 28 -42.39 2.63 5.86
N VAL A 29 -41.29 1.87 5.98
CA VAL A 29 -40.99 1.06 7.16
C VAL A 29 -39.59 1.45 7.61
N ASP A 30 -39.58 2.21 8.68
CA ASP A 30 -38.48 2.39 9.61
C ASP A 30 -37.96 1.01 10.05
N VAL A 31 -36.75 0.65 9.65
CA VAL A 31 -36.09 -0.59 10.08
C VAL A 31 -34.91 -0.20 10.97
N CYS A 32 -35.22 0.12 12.22
CA CYS A 32 -34.24 0.46 13.24
C CYS A 32 -33.56 -0.78 13.87
N CYS A 33 -33.92 -2.01 13.50
CA CYS A 33 -33.38 -3.21 14.13
C CYS A 33 -33.36 -4.43 13.20
N ALA A 34 -32.32 -4.58 12.36
CA ALA A 34 -32.04 -5.86 11.70
C ALA A 34 -31.40 -6.83 12.71
N GLN A 35 -32.16 -7.86 13.11
CA GLN A 35 -31.73 -8.95 13.98
C GLN A 35 -30.84 -9.92 13.16
N VAL A 36 -29.62 -10.20 13.62
CA VAL A 36 -28.72 -11.17 12.98
C VAL A 36 -29.04 -12.58 13.49
N VAL A 37 -29.41 -13.48 12.57
CA VAL A 37 -29.55 -14.91 12.85
C VAL A 37 -28.15 -15.53 12.85
N LEU A 38 -27.73 -16.08 13.99
CA LEU A 38 -26.48 -16.83 14.16
C LEU A 38 -26.56 -18.18 13.43
N ALA A 39 -25.64 -18.43 12.50
CA ALA A 39 -25.30 -19.77 12.04
C ALA A 39 -23.95 -20.17 12.68
N GLU A 40 -23.88 -21.41 13.18
CA GLU A 40 -22.75 -21.94 13.96
C GLU A 40 -21.45 -22.09 13.15
N PRO A 41 -20.27 -21.98 13.78
CA PRO A 41 -19.00 -21.87 13.07
C PRO A 41 -18.42 -23.24 12.70
N THR A 42 -18.18 -23.46 11.41
CA THR A 42 -17.23 -24.49 10.95
C THR A 42 -15.90 -23.82 10.55
N ALA A 43 -14.87 -24.12 11.34
CA ALA A 43 -13.41 -23.93 11.19
C ALA A 43 -12.79 -23.01 10.09
N LEU A 44 -12.08 -21.99 10.60
CA LEU A 44 -10.71 -21.46 10.32
C LEU A 44 -10.23 -21.16 8.88
N HIS A 45 -9.97 -19.87 8.61
CA HIS A 45 -8.92 -19.36 7.70
C HIS A 45 -8.21 -18.17 8.40
N PRO A 46 -6.88 -17.96 8.23
CA PRO A 46 -6.23 -16.73 8.67
C PRO A 46 -6.63 -15.58 7.74
N GLY A 47 -7.71 -14.88 8.09
CA GLY A 47 -8.27 -13.78 7.33
C GLY A 47 -7.54 -12.45 7.59
N SER A 48 -7.39 -11.65 6.53
CA SER A 48 -6.94 -10.26 6.64
C SER A 48 -7.90 -9.45 7.51
N LEU A 49 -7.37 -8.71 8.49
CA LEU A 49 -8.14 -7.82 9.35
C LEU A 49 -8.51 -6.55 8.58
N ILE A 50 -9.80 -6.26 8.46
CA ILE A 50 -10.30 -4.97 7.97
C ILE A 50 -10.40 -4.04 9.18
N VAL A 51 -9.68 -2.93 9.13
CA VAL A 51 -9.81 -1.85 10.11
C VAL A 51 -10.70 -0.79 9.46
N ALA A 52 -11.94 -0.67 9.95
CA ALA A 52 -12.84 0.39 9.55
C ALA A 52 -12.75 1.52 10.58
N GLU A 53 -12.23 2.68 10.18
CA GLU A 53 -12.39 3.91 10.98
C GLU A 53 -13.78 4.49 10.69
N ALA A 54 -14.58 4.65 11.75
CA ALA A 54 -15.91 5.23 11.67
C ALA A 54 -15.86 6.72 12.02
N ALA A 55 -16.07 7.60 11.02
CA ALA A 55 -16.80 8.85 11.21
C ALA A 55 -17.20 9.52 9.88
N GLU A 56 -18.51 9.50 9.64
CA GLU A 56 -19.37 10.53 9.05
C GLU A 56 -19.22 10.98 7.58
N SER A 57 -20.28 10.69 6.83
CA SER A 57 -20.75 11.34 5.60
C SER A 57 -20.12 10.91 4.27
N SER A 58 -20.68 9.83 3.71
CA SER A 58 -20.94 9.60 2.28
C SER A 58 -19.93 10.13 1.25
N ARG A 59 -18.66 9.75 1.33
CA ARG A 59 -17.75 9.60 0.17
C ARG A 59 -16.76 8.48 0.45
N ALA A 60 -16.86 7.38 -0.30
CA ALA A 60 -15.95 6.24 -0.36
C ALA A 60 -15.30 5.84 1.00
N MET A 61 -15.89 4.88 1.71
CA MET A 61 -15.24 4.23 2.84
C MET A 61 -13.87 3.71 2.38
N VAL A 62 -12.79 4.39 2.77
CA VAL A 62 -11.43 3.95 2.47
C VAL A 62 -11.23 2.68 3.26
N ARG A 63 -11.35 1.54 2.58
CA ARG A 63 -11.08 0.24 3.18
C ARG A 63 -9.58 0.17 3.43
N SER A 64 -9.21 0.27 4.70
CA SER A 64 -7.87 0.01 5.18
C SER A 64 -7.79 -1.45 5.61
N ILE A 65 -6.78 -2.15 5.12
CA ILE A 65 -6.50 -3.55 5.46
C ILE A 65 -5.21 -3.56 6.27
N ALA A 66 -5.18 -4.33 7.35
CA ALA A 66 -3.95 -4.54 8.11
C ALA A 66 -2.88 -5.21 7.24
N LEU A 67 -1.69 -4.63 7.22
CA LEU A 67 -0.53 -5.25 6.60
C LEU A 67 -0.07 -6.43 7.48
N PRO A 68 0.03 -7.66 6.93
CA PRO A 68 0.56 -8.79 7.67
C PRO A 68 2.02 -8.55 8.04
N VAL A 69 2.52 -9.29 9.03
CA VAL A 69 3.97 -9.39 9.27
C VAL A 69 4.62 -9.90 8.00
N GLY A 70 5.68 -9.21 7.55
CA GLY A 70 6.38 -9.58 6.33
C GLY A 70 7.44 -10.65 6.54
N VAL A 71 8.36 -10.77 5.58
CA VAL A 71 9.37 -11.83 5.54
C VAL A 71 10.62 -11.52 6.37
N ALA A 72 10.86 -10.27 6.74
CA ALA A 72 11.99 -9.91 7.61
C ALA A 72 11.64 -10.09 9.09
N ALA A 73 12.64 -10.41 9.92
CA ALA A 73 12.45 -10.37 11.35
C ALA A 73 12.26 -8.92 11.83
N GLU A 74 11.08 -8.59 12.39
CA GLU A 74 10.78 -7.25 12.91
C GLU A 74 11.49 -6.92 14.23
N ARG A 75 12.13 -7.92 14.86
CA ARG A 75 12.82 -7.74 16.14
C ARG A 75 13.93 -6.69 16.00
N GLY A 76 13.77 -5.59 16.73
CA GLY A 76 14.73 -4.49 16.76
C GLY A 76 14.60 -3.53 15.57
N LEU A 77 13.65 -3.74 14.65
CA LEU A 77 13.32 -2.72 13.65
C LEU A 77 12.55 -1.56 14.30
N GLN A 78 12.71 -0.37 13.73
CA GLN A 78 11.92 0.81 14.09
C GLN A 78 10.63 0.86 13.29
N ILE A 79 9.65 1.59 13.81
CA ILE A 79 8.26 1.57 13.32
C ILE A 79 8.13 1.94 11.83
N ASP A 80 8.88 2.93 11.34
CA ASP A 80 8.80 3.33 9.93
C ASP A 80 9.51 2.29 9.01
N THR A 81 10.55 1.62 9.53
CA THR A 81 11.20 0.47 8.87
C THR A 81 10.26 -0.75 8.82
N ILE A 82 9.48 -1.01 9.88
CA ILE A 82 8.47 -2.09 9.89
C ILE A 82 7.37 -1.79 8.87
N LEU A 83 6.94 -0.54 8.74
CA LEU A 83 5.99 -0.17 7.70
C LEU A 83 6.53 -0.49 6.30
N ALA A 84 7.80 -0.13 6.02
CA ALA A 84 8.44 -0.43 4.75
C ALA A 84 8.55 -1.95 4.50
N GLU A 85 8.99 -2.71 5.53
CA GLU A 85 9.11 -4.17 5.52
C GLU A 85 7.80 -4.85 5.10
N ARG A 86 6.72 -4.56 5.84
CA ARG A 86 5.42 -5.18 5.60
C ARG A 86 4.82 -4.76 4.27
N ALA A 87 4.97 -3.49 3.92
CA ALA A 87 4.44 -2.95 2.67
C ALA A 87 5.16 -3.52 1.45
N VAL A 88 6.48 -3.72 1.51
CA VAL A 88 7.26 -4.38 0.45
C VAL A 88 6.89 -5.86 0.38
N SER A 89 6.84 -6.57 1.51
CA SER A 89 6.46 -7.98 1.56
C SER A 89 5.06 -8.23 0.98
N ALA A 90 4.09 -7.36 1.26
CA ALA A 90 2.74 -7.47 0.72
C ALA A 90 2.65 -7.12 -0.78
N ALA A 91 3.44 -6.15 -1.25
CA ALA A 91 3.42 -5.72 -2.64
C ALA A 91 4.21 -6.63 -3.59
N PHE A 92 5.22 -7.33 -3.07
CA PHE A 92 6.15 -8.16 -3.85
C PHE A 92 6.24 -9.57 -3.26
N PRO A 93 5.20 -10.40 -3.43
CA PRO A 93 5.17 -11.75 -2.87
C PRO A 93 6.25 -12.69 -3.45
N GLU A 94 6.93 -12.30 -4.54
CA GLU A 94 8.08 -13.03 -5.07
C GLU A 94 9.35 -12.86 -4.22
N ILE A 95 9.36 -11.91 -3.28
CA ILE A 95 10.45 -11.72 -2.32
C ILE A 95 10.27 -12.68 -1.15
N HIS A 96 11.20 -13.63 -1.04
CA HIS A 96 11.19 -14.65 0.02
C HIS A 96 12.25 -14.41 1.10
N THR A 97 13.11 -13.41 0.92
CA THR A 97 14.19 -13.13 1.86
C THR A 97 14.40 -11.63 1.97
N MET A 98 14.36 -11.14 3.19
CA MET A 98 14.67 -9.76 3.53
C MET A 98 15.44 -9.75 4.85
N THR A 99 16.56 -9.02 4.89
CA THR A 99 17.39 -8.91 6.10
C THR A 99 17.18 -7.55 6.74
N GLY A 100 16.94 -7.51 8.04
CA GLY A 100 16.82 -6.28 8.83
C GLY A 100 18.02 -6.07 9.75
N VAL A 101 17.77 -6.11 11.06
CA VAL A 101 18.78 -5.89 12.11
C VAL A 101 19.92 -6.91 12.04
N ARG A 102 21.15 -6.40 11.99
CA ARG A 102 22.38 -7.18 12.13
C ARG A 102 23.53 -6.28 12.58
N PRO A 103 24.64 -6.85 13.10
CA PRO A 103 25.89 -6.11 13.24
C PRO A 103 26.36 -5.58 11.88
N ASP A 104 26.75 -4.31 11.85
CA ASP A 104 27.28 -3.62 10.68
C ASP A 104 28.20 -2.48 11.15
N SER A 105 29.07 -2.02 10.26
CA SER A 105 29.95 -0.88 10.45
C SER A 105 29.20 0.46 10.44
N LEU A 106 28.10 0.54 9.68
CA LEU A 106 27.23 1.71 9.63
C LEU A 106 26.03 1.52 10.55
N ARG A 107 25.45 2.62 11.01
CA ARG A 107 24.37 2.60 12.01
C ARG A 107 23.06 1.95 11.55
N TRP A 108 22.79 1.90 10.25
CA TRP A 108 21.44 1.66 9.74
C TRP A 108 20.88 0.27 10.10
N HIS A 109 21.62 -0.81 9.83
CA HIS A 109 21.19 -2.15 10.23
C HIS A 109 21.21 -2.35 11.76
N PRO A 110 22.28 -1.98 12.50
CA PRO A 110 22.33 -2.15 13.95
C PRO A 110 21.21 -1.44 14.70
N GLU A 111 20.78 -0.26 14.24
CA GLU A 111 19.75 0.55 14.89
C GLU A 111 18.31 0.25 14.41
N GLY A 112 18.14 -0.73 13.50
CA GLY A 112 16.81 -1.13 13.01
C GLY A 112 16.20 -0.17 11.98
N LEU A 113 17.05 0.55 11.26
CA LEU A 113 16.68 1.57 10.29
C LEU A 113 16.73 1.07 8.85
N ALA A 114 17.27 -0.13 8.60
CA ALA A 114 17.48 -0.65 7.25
C ALA A 114 16.93 -2.05 6.98
N LEU A 115 16.65 -2.28 5.70
CA LEU A 115 16.23 -3.55 5.11
C LEU A 115 17.05 -3.83 3.85
N ASP A 116 17.52 -5.05 3.69
CA ASP A 116 18.04 -5.57 2.42
C ASP A 116 17.00 -6.51 1.81
N VAL A 117 16.34 -6.06 0.75
CA VAL A 117 15.31 -6.81 0.02
C VAL A 117 16.01 -7.65 -1.05
N MET A 118 16.16 -8.95 -0.81
CA MET A 118 16.94 -9.83 -1.69
C MET A 118 16.20 -10.09 -2.99
N VAL A 119 16.83 -9.76 -4.12
CA VAL A 119 16.22 -9.91 -5.45
C VAL A 119 16.56 -11.28 -6.02
N PRO A 120 15.58 -12.17 -6.26
CA PRO A 120 15.84 -13.46 -6.91
C PRO A 120 16.36 -13.25 -8.33
N ASP A 121 17.30 -14.10 -8.74
CA ASP A 121 17.94 -14.07 -10.06
C ASP A 121 18.37 -12.66 -10.50
N TYR A 122 18.96 -11.87 -9.58
CA TYR A 122 19.28 -10.45 -9.75
C TYR A 122 20.12 -10.08 -11.00
N GLY A 123 20.85 -11.05 -11.56
CA GLY A 123 21.61 -10.88 -12.80
C GLY A 123 20.75 -10.91 -14.07
N SER A 124 19.58 -11.57 -14.01
CA SER A 124 18.64 -11.74 -15.11
C SER A 124 17.91 -10.44 -15.46
N SER A 125 17.24 -10.42 -16.62
CA SER A 125 16.35 -9.31 -16.99
C SER A 125 15.14 -9.21 -16.05
N ALA A 126 14.58 -10.34 -15.64
CA ALA A 126 13.43 -10.40 -14.72
C ALA A 126 13.81 -9.90 -13.32
N GLY A 127 14.95 -10.33 -12.77
CA GLY A 127 15.44 -9.85 -11.48
C GLY A 127 15.73 -8.36 -11.47
N LYS A 128 16.36 -7.83 -12.53
CA LYS A 128 16.56 -6.38 -12.71
C LYS A 128 15.23 -5.62 -12.71
N ALA A 129 14.27 -6.07 -13.52
CA ALA A 129 12.95 -5.46 -13.58
C ALA A 129 12.21 -5.52 -12.22
N LEU A 130 12.34 -6.62 -11.47
CA LEU A 130 11.78 -6.74 -10.12
C LEU A 130 12.40 -5.70 -9.18
N GLY A 131 13.74 -5.61 -9.13
CA GLY A 131 14.42 -4.60 -8.32
C GLY A 131 14.06 -3.16 -8.69
N ASP A 132 13.90 -2.88 -9.99
CA ASP A 132 13.47 -1.57 -10.48
C ASP A 132 12.03 -1.22 -10.03
N ARG A 133 11.13 -2.22 -9.99
CA ARG A 133 9.77 -2.05 -9.43
C ARG A 133 9.80 -1.78 -7.93
N ILE A 134 10.64 -2.50 -7.18
CA ILE A 134 10.79 -2.31 -5.73
C ILE A 134 11.34 -0.91 -5.45
N LEU A 135 12.40 -0.49 -6.14
CA LEU A 135 12.95 0.87 -6.06
C LEU A 135 11.87 1.92 -6.32
N SER A 136 11.12 1.76 -7.41
CA SER A 136 10.06 2.69 -7.79
C SER A 136 8.95 2.77 -6.75
N TYR A 137 8.55 1.63 -6.18
CA TYR A 137 7.55 1.56 -5.11
C TYR A 137 8.03 2.26 -3.83
N VAL A 138 9.29 2.04 -3.44
CA VAL A 138 9.87 2.68 -2.26
C VAL A 138 9.94 4.19 -2.43
N LEU A 139 10.40 4.68 -3.58
CA LEU A 139 10.45 6.12 -3.87
C LEU A 139 9.05 6.76 -3.94
N ALA A 140 8.07 6.08 -4.55
CA ALA A 140 6.69 6.56 -4.59
C ALA A 140 6.06 6.69 -3.19
N ASN A 141 6.55 5.92 -2.22
CA ASN A 141 6.11 5.93 -0.84
C ASN A 141 7.12 6.59 0.12
N ALA A 142 8.11 7.33 -0.39
CA ALA A 142 9.22 7.87 0.40
C ALA A 142 8.76 8.66 1.63
N ARG A 143 7.74 9.51 1.49
CA ARG A 143 7.16 10.27 2.62
C ARG A 143 6.48 9.38 3.66
N ARG A 144 5.89 8.25 3.25
CA ARG A 144 5.15 7.34 4.13
C ARG A 144 6.09 6.48 4.97
N PHE A 145 7.23 6.12 4.40
CA PHE A 145 8.27 5.34 5.07
C PHE A 145 9.26 6.19 5.86
N ASP A 146 9.06 7.51 5.92
CA ASP A 146 10.07 8.48 6.36
C ASP A 146 11.47 8.11 5.81
N LEU A 147 11.51 7.90 4.48
CA LEU A 147 12.65 7.32 3.80
C LEU A 147 13.89 8.21 3.98
N ASN A 148 15.02 7.61 4.33
CA ASN A 148 16.31 8.29 4.32
C ASN A 148 16.95 8.19 2.94
N HIS A 149 17.11 6.96 2.44
CA HIS A 149 17.61 6.66 1.10
C HIS A 149 17.28 5.22 0.69
N VAL A 150 17.42 4.94 -0.60
CA VAL A 150 17.37 3.58 -1.15
C VAL A 150 18.55 3.37 -2.08
N ILE A 151 19.17 2.19 -2.06
CA ILE A 151 20.29 1.85 -2.94
C ILE A 151 19.88 0.67 -3.80
N TRP A 152 20.08 0.81 -5.11
CA TRP A 152 19.89 -0.27 -6.05
C TRP A 152 20.91 -0.17 -7.18
N ARG A 153 21.62 -1.26 -7.44
CA ARG A 153 22.62 -1.42 -8.52
C ARG A 153 23.63 -0.28 -8.55
N GLN A 154 24.29 -0.05 -7.42
CA GLN A 154 25.36 0.94 -7.25
C GLN A 154 24.91 2.40 -7.40
N VAL A 155 23.61 2.67 -7.26
CA VAL A 155 23.06 4.03 -7.24
C VAL A 155 22.28 4.22 -5.95
N ILE A 156 22.60 5.27 -5.21
CA ILE A 156 21.83 5.75 -4.07
C ILE A 156 20.82 6.80 -4.56
N TYR A 157 19.58 6.68 -4.12
CA TYR A 157 18.46 7.55 -4.45
C TYR A 157 17.90 8.15 -3.16
N TYR A 158 17.50 9.42 -3.22
CA TYR A 158 16.98 10.18 -2.09
C TYR A 158 15.51 10.59 -2.30
N PRO A 159 14.76 10.86 -1.21
CA PRO A 159 13.36 11.30 -1.30
C PRO A 159 13.12 12.60 -2.08
N ASP A 160 14.14 13.45 -2.22
CA ASP A 160 14.08 14.70 -2.98
C ASP A 160 14.24 14.50 -4.50
N GLY A 161 14.41 13.26 -4.95
CA GLY A 161 14.58 12.88 -6.35
C GLY A 161 16.03 12.94 -6.84
N THR A 162 16.99 13.32 -5.98
CA THR A 162 18.41 13.25 -6.32
C THR A 162 18.91 11.80 -6.28
N ALA A 163 19.92 11.53 -7.10
CA ALA A 163 20.57 10.22 -7.13
C ALA A 163 22.06 10.35 -7.44
N HIS A 164 22.87 9.48 -6.83
CA HIS A 164 24.32 9.47 -7.01
C HIS A 164 24.82 8.05 -7.24
N ARG A 165 25.79 7.92 -8.14
CA ARG A 165 26.49 6.64 -8.31
C ARG A 165 27.48 6.45 -7.18
N MET A 166 27.43 5.28 -6.55
CA MET A 166 28.39 4.89 -5.52
C MET A 166 29.75 4.51 -6.13
N PRO A 167 30.85 4.60 -5.37
CA PRO A 167 32.08 3.91 -5.69
C PRO A 167 31.85 2.41 -5.92
N ASP A 168 32.78 1.76 -6.62
CA ASP A 168 32.80 0.31 -6.73
C ASP A 168 33.49 -0.29 -5.50
N TYR A 169 32.75 -1.09 -4.73
CA TYR A 169 33.21 -1.79 -3.53
C TYR A 169 33.58 -3.25 -3.79
N GLY A 170 33.71 -3.67 -5.05
CA GLY A 170 34.40 -4.89 -5.45
C GLY A 170 33.54 -6.15 -5.59
N GLY A 171 32.21 -6.05 -5.50
CA GLY A 171 31.35 -7.21 -5.70
C GLY A 171 29.86 -6.88 -5.86
N PRO A 172 29.05 -7.81 -6.42
CA PRO A 172 27.63 -7.59 -6.62
C PRO A 172 26.88 -7.23 -5.34
N ASP A 173 27.23 -7.88 -4.22
CA ASP A 173 26.57 -7.65 -2.95
C ASP A 173 26.91 -6.27 -2.37
N ALA A 174 28.21 -5.97 -2.23
CA ALA A 174 28.68 -4.66 -1.74
C ALA A 174 28.23 -3.48 -2.63
N ASN A 175 28.02 -3.72 -3.93
CA ASN A 175 27.50 -2.74 -4.87
C ASN A 175 25.97 -2.80 -5.03
N HIS A 176 25.25 -3.51 -4.16
CA HIS A 176 23.79 -3.52 -4.11
C HIS A 176 23.13 -3.99 -5.41
N TYR A 177 23.78 -4.93 -6.12
CA TYR A 177 23.20 -5.60 -7.28
C TYR A 177 22.34 -6.80 -6.88
N THR A 178 22.57 -7.38 -5.70
CA THR A 178 21.87 -8.58 -5.19
C THR A 178 20.58 -8.24 -4.45
N HIS A 179 20.46 -7.01 -3.95
CA HIS A 179 19.36 -6.56 -3.10
C HIS A 179 19.06 -5.08 -3.28
N VAL A 180 17.82 -4.68 -3.02
CA VAL A 180 17.45 -3.27 -2.83
C VAL A 180 17.63 -2.95 -1.35
N HIS A 181 18.55 -2.06 -1.02
CA HIS A 181 18.76 -1.59 0.36
C HIS A 181 17.88 -0.39 0.62
N ILE A 182 17.05 -0.45 1.66
CA ILE A 182 16.13 0.62 2.06
C ILE A 182 16.55 1.08 3.45
N SER A 183 16.80 2.37 3.62
CA SER A 183 17.05 2.99 4.93
C SER A 183 15.97 4.03 5.23
N THR A 184 15.41 4.01 6.43
CA THR A 184 14.46 5.02 6.94
C THR A 184 15.15 5.95 7.93
N ASN A 185 14.53 7.09 8.24
CA ASN A 185 14.93 7.93 9.37
C ASN A 185 14.53 7.30 10.73
N GLY A 186 13.82 6.17 10.70
CA GLY A 186 13.29 5.49 11.87
C GLY A 186 12.01 6.15 12.35
N GLY A 187 11.69 5.91 13.61
CA GLY A 187 10.50 6.49 14.24
C GLY A 187 10.37 6.12 15.71
N GLY A 188 11.45 5.58 16.30
CA GLY A 188 11.42 4.88 17.56
C GLY A 188 11.10 3.39 17.39
N TYR A 189 11.32 2.65 18.47
CA TYR A 189 10.96 1.24 18.56
C TYR A 189 9.46 1.08 18.83
N PRO A 190 8.84 -0.02 18.34
CA PRO A 190 7.43 -0.30 18.60
C PRO A 190 7.10 -0.28 20.10
N THR A 191 6.01 0.39 20.43
CA THR A 191 5.44 0.41 21.79
C THR A 191 4.31 -0.61 21.95
N GLY A 192 3.87 -1.21 20.84
CA GLY A 192 2.74 -2.14 20.80
C GLY A 192 1.40 -1.46 20.49
N ASN A 193 1.40 -0.14 20.29
CA ASN A 193 0.19 0.61 19.95
C ASN A 193 0.17 1.08 18.49
N GLU A 194 1.07 0.56 17.66
CA GLU A 194 1.16 0.87 16.25
C GLU A 194 0.24 -0.04 15.42
N ALA A 195 -0.44 0.54 14.42
CA ALA A 195 -1.14 -0.23 13.40
C ALA A 195 -0.55 0.06 12.01
N TYR A 196 -0.20 -1.01 11.29
CA TYR A 196 0.36 -0.96 9.94
C TYR A 196 -0.73 -1.33 8.95
N LEU A 197 -1.11 -0.40 8.09
CA LEU A 197 -2.27 -0.52 7.22
C LEU A 197 -1.89 -0.25 5.77
N VAL A 198 -2.71 -0.76 4.85
CA VAL A 198 -2.69 -0.40 3.43
C VAL A 198 -4.09 -0.01 2.98
N SER A 199 -4.16 1.02 2.14
CA SER A 199 -5.39 1.51 1.53
C SER A 199 -5.15 1.83 0.06
N ALA A 200 -6.18 2.30 -0.65
CA ALA A 200 -6.03 2.83 -2.01
C ALA A 200 -4.99 3.97 -2.10
N SER A 201 -4.75 4.70 -1.00
CA SER A 201 -3.78 5.78 -0.93
C SER A 201 -2.34 5.31 -0.66
N GLY A 202 -2.13 4.02 -0.39
CA GLY A 202 -0.83 3.42 -0.05
C GLY A 202 -0.71 2.98 1.42
N PRO A 203 0.49 2.52 1.82
CA PRO A 203 0.79 2.10 3.18
C PRO A 203 0.76 3.27 4.17
N THR A 204 0.26 3.02 5.37
CA THR A 204 0.14 4.02 6.44
C THR A 204 0.46 3.38 7.77
N LEU A 205 1.27 4.06 8.57
CA LEU A 205 1.47 3.77 9.98
C LEU A 205 0.59 4.69 10.81
N VAL A 206 -0.20 4.08 11.69
CA VAL A 206 -0.95 4.76 12.73
C VAL A 206 -0.19 4.61 14.05
N LYS A 207 0.26 5.72 14.63
CA LYS A 207 0.88 5.79 15.97
C LYS A 207 -0.24 6.13 16.97
N SER A 208 -0.38 5.37 18.05
CA SER A 208 -1.51 5.53 18.98
C SER A 208 -1.63 6.95 19.55
N GLY A 209 -2.86 7.46 19.49
CA GLY A 209 -3.23 8.82 19.91
C GLY A 209 -4.63 9.21 19.45
N THR A 210 -5.17 8.61 18.37
CA THR A 210 -6.49 8.97 17.85
C THR A 210 -7.15 7.86 17.01
N VAL A 211 -7.18 6.60 17.45
CA VAL A 211 -7.89 5.56 16.66
C VAL A 211 -8.86 4.77 17.53
N ASN A 212 -10.14 5.10 17.39
CA ASN A 212 -11.24 4.19 17.69
C ASN A 212 -11.29 3.14 16.57
N ALA A 213 -10.31 2.23 16.52
CA ALA A 213 -10.32 1.12 15.58
C ALA A 213 -11.30 0.08 16.13
N ILE A 214 -12.47 -0.02 15.51
CA ILE A 214 -13.32 -1.19 15.70
C ILE A 214 -12.74 -2.27 14.79
N PHE A 215 -12.05 -3.24 15.38
CA PHE A 215 -11.67 -4.46 14.70
C PHE A 215 -12.94 -5.24 14.38
N VAL A 216 -13.34 -5.27 13.11
CA VAL A 216 -14.47 -6.08 12.66
C VAL A 216 -13.92 -7.39 12.14
N SER A 217 -14.06 -8.48 12.92
CA SER A 217 -13.85 -9.83 12.40
C SER A 217 -14.92 -10.12 11.35
N ALA A 218 -14.50 -10.48 10.14
CA ALA A 218 -15.40 -11.06 9.15
C ALA A 218 -15.70 -12.51 9.56
N HIS A 219 -16.98 -12.84 9.71
CA HIS A 219 -17.50 -14.19 9.91
C HIS A 219 -17.67 -14.91 8.57
#